data_AF-A0A959BR10-F1
#
_entry.id   AF-A0A959BR10-F1
#
_cell.length_a   1.000
_cell.length_b   1.000
_cell.length_c   1.000
_cell.angle_alpha   90.00
_cell.angle_beta   90.00
_cell.angle_gamma   90.00
#
_symmetry.space_group_name_H-M   'P 1'
#
loop_
_entity.id
_entity.type
_entity.pdbx_description
1 polymer ?
#
loop_
_entity_poly.entity_id
_entity_poly.type
_entity_poly.pdbx_seq_one_letter_code
_entity_poly.pdbx_strand_id
1 'polypeptide(L)'
;MDYQPINFGLGPIDMPDLDFGKIRSWVKKGKDYYEEDTVSAFIHAWIGFNHYYGTFCNVNSGDFQNWAHEHRGNHRGDKSQLLYLVNHQDFETMWNTFKELNPYIFTPHIDLPVTGMLYGNPEPPNFRGRYQLDTLTIEQIFLITYQVRNNLFHGSKDPEKNSRDFFLTNLCGSFLIPFLIELIENTRGEVRNTYNNWQW
;
A
#
# COMPACT_ATOMS: atom_id res chain seq x y z
N MET A 1 -23.29 -12.18 10.64
CA MET A 1 -22.17 -13.13 10.56
C MET A 1 -21.08 -12.53 11.41
N ASP A 2 -20.74 -13.19 12.51
CA ASP A 2 -19.73 -12.70 13.44
C ASP A 2 -18.34 -12.96 12.87
N TYR A 3 -17.54 -11.90 12.71
CA TYR A 3 -16.16 -11.98 12.27
C TYR A 3 -15.32 -12.58 13.41
N GLN A 4 -14.83 -13.80 13.23
CA GLN A 4 -13.84 -14.41 14.10
C GLN A 4 -12.46 -14.13 13.48
N PRO A 5 -11.55 -13.40 14.16
CA PRO A 5 -10.22 -13.15 13.62
C PRO A 5 -9.45 -14.48 13.60
N ILE A 6 -9.04 -14.89 12.41
CA ILE A 6 -8.26 -16.11 12.22
C ILE A 6 -6.79 -15.77 12.47
N ASN A 7 -6.23 -16.33 13.55
CA ASN A 7 -4.82 -16.16 13.91
C ASN A 7 -3.98 -17.17 13.10
N PHE A 8 -3.64 -16.81 11.87
CA PHE A 8 -2.67 -17.53 11.06
C PHE A 8 -1.27 -17.14 11.54
N GLY A 9 -0.37 -18.11 11.73
CA GLY A 9 1.01 -17.89 12.20
C GLY A 9 1.90 -17.09 11.23
N LEU A 10 1.50 -15.85 10.94
CA LEU A 10 2.26 -14.84 10.24
C LEU A 10 3.44 -14.43 11.14
N GLY A 11 4.66 -14.53 10.61
CA GLY A 11 5.81 -13.83 11.18
C GLY A 11 5.45 -12.34 11.20
N PRO A 12 5.23 -11.73 12.37
CA PRO A 12 4.72 -10.37 12.40
C PRO A 12 5.86 -9.42 12.09
N ILE A 13 5.57 -8.40 11.27
CA ILE A 13 6.38 -7.19 11.33
C ILE A 13 6.30 -6.69 12.77
N ASP A 14 7.46 -6.49 13.39
CA ASP A 14 7.57 -5.93 14.73
C ASP A 14 7.90 -4.45 14.63
N MET A 15 7.00 -3.61 15.14
CA MET A 15 7.16 -2.16 15.25
C MET A 15 6.85 -1.74 16.69
N PRO A 16 7.80 -1.94 17.63
CA PRO A 16 7.59 -1.61 19.04
C PRO A 16 7.32 -0.12 19.23
N ASP A 17 6.58 0.19 20.28
CA ASP A 17 6.29 1.55 20.75
C ASP A 17 5.43 2.41 19.80
N LEU A 18 4.64 1.78 18.94
CA LEU A 18 3.85 2.49 17.93
C LEU A 18 2.35 2.61 18.26
N ASP A 19 1.79 3.81 18.07
CA ASP A 19 0.33 4.04 18.07
C ASP A 19 -0.21 3.98 16.64
N PHE A 20 -0.93 2.90 16.30
CA PHE A 20 -1.59 2.79 14.99
C PHE A 20 -2.83 3.68 14.86
N GLY A 21 -3.23 4.45 15.89
CA GLY A 21 -4.45 5.27 15.87
C GLY A 21 -4.56 6.21 14.67
N LYS A 22 -3.46 6.82 14.22
CA LYS A 22 -3.45 7.63 12.99
C LYS A 22 -3.70 6.79 11.75
N ILE A 23 -3.04 5.64 11.62
CA ILE A 23 -3.17 4.75 10.46
C ILE A 23 -4.59 4.17 10.44
N ARG A 24 -5.13 3.70 11.57
CA ARG A 24 -6.51 3.22 11.72
C ARG A 24 -7.54 4.29 11.35
N SER A 25 -7.32 5.55 11.74
CA SER A 25 -8.20 6.66 11.36
C SER A 25 -8.25 6.86 9.84
N TRP A 26 -7.10 6.79 9.16
CA TRP A 26 -7.04 6.88 7.70
C TRP A 26 -7.68 5.69 7.00
N VAL A 27 -7.44 4.46 7.49
CA VAL A 27 -8.07 3.24 6.99
C VAL A 27 -9.59 3.31 7.14
N LYS A 28 -10.08 3.76 8.31
CA LYS A 28 -11.51 3.92 8.57
C LYS A 28 -12.13 4.88 7.56
N LYS A 29 -11.53 6.06 7.35
CA LYS A 29 -11.99 6.99 6.31
C LYS A 29 -11.98 6.33 4.92
N GLY A 30 -10.92 5.60 4.58
CA GLY A 30 -10.85 4.83 3.34
C GLY A 30 -12.05 3.88 3.15
N LYS A 31 -12.44 3.15 4.22
CA LYS A 31 -13.64 2.30 4.22
C LYS A 31 -14.92 3.10 4.09
N ASP A 32 -15.08 4.16 4.90
CA ASP A 32 -16.29 4.99 4.93
C ASP A 32 -16.57 5.61 3.54
N TYR A 33 -15.53 6.01 2.80
CA TYR A 33 -15.66 6.57 1.46
C TYR A 33 -15.77 5.53 0.33
N TYR A 34 -15.53 4.24 0.58
CA TYR A 34 -15.34 3.26 -0.50
C TYR A 34 -16.55 3.09 -1.42
N GLU A 35 -17.77 3.19 -0.89
CA GLU A 35 -19.00 3.06 -1.68
C GLU A 35 -19.45 4.39 -2.31
N GLU A 36 -18.97 5.53 -1.80
CA GLU A 36 -19.41 6.88 -2.20
C GLU A 36 -18.44 7.54 -3.19
N ASP A 37 -17.14 7.44 -2.92
CA ASP A 37 -16.06 8.05 -3.68
C ASP A 37 -14.80 7.19 -3.55
N THR A 38 -14.61 6.33 -4.54
CA THR A 38 -13.49 5.38 -4.58
C THR A 38 -12.13 6.05 -4.75
N VAL A 39 -12.11 7.28 -5.26
CA VAL A 39 -10.90 8.09 -5.39
C VAL A 39 -10.48 8.60 -4.03
N SER A 40 -11.42 9.19 -3.29
CA SER A 40 -11.19 9.58 -1.90
C SER A 40 -10.82 8.37 -1.05
N ALA A 41 -11.50 7.24 -1.22
CA ALA A 41 -11.19 6.00 -0.50
C ALA A 41 -9.73 5.57 -0.71
N PHE A 42 -9.27 5.52 -1.97
CA PHE A 42 -7.88 5.22 -2.30
C PHE A 42 -6.89 6.23 -1.69
N ILE A 43 -7.20 7.53 -1.76
CA ILE A 43 -6.35 8.59 -1.20
C ILE A 43 -6.18 8.39 0.31
N HIS A 44 -7.27 8.17 1.05
CA HIS A 44 -7.22 7.95 2.49
C HIS A 44 -6.44 6.67 2.85
N ALA A 45 -6.66 5.57 2.11
CA ALA A 45 -5.91 4.33 2.28
C ALA A 45 -4.42 4.52 2.03
N TRP A 46 -4.04 5.26 0.97
CA TRP A 46 -2.65 5.55 0.66
C TRP A 46 -1.98 6.39 1.75
N ILE A 47 -2.68 7.40 2.30
CA ILE A 47 -2.13 8.21 3.40
C ILE A 47 -1.86 7.31 4.62
N GLY A 48 -2.77 6.40 4.95
CA GLY A 48 -2.56 5.39 5.99
C GLY A 48 -1.32 4.52 5.72
N PHE A 49 -1.20 4.02 4.49
CA PHE A 49 -0.06 3.19 4.09
C PHE A 49 1.28 3.95 4.09
N ASN A 50 1.27 5.23 3.69
CA ASN A 50 2.43 6.12 3.76
C ASN A 50 2.93 6.31 5.19
N HIS A 51 2.01 6.54 6.13
CA HIS A 51 2.35 6.56 7.54
C HIS A 51 2.93 5.23 8.01
N TYR A 52 2.39 4.10 7.54
CA TYR A 52 2.90 2.77 7.90
C TYR A 52 4.34 2.57 7.43
N TYR A 53 4.64 2.71 6.12
CA TYR A 53 6.00 2.46 5.63
C TYR A 53 7.01 3.52 6.09
N GLY A 54 6.59 4.77 6.27
CA GLY A 54 7.45 5.81 6.84
C GLY A 54 7.84 5.48 8.28
N THR A 55 6.91 4.94 9.06
CA THR A 55 7.18 4.47 10.42
C THR A 55 8.08 3.25 10.44
N PHE A 56 7.80 2.25 9.59
CA PHE A 56 8.63 1.05 9.46
C PHE A 56 10.11 1.41 9.18
N CYS A 57 10.34 2.37 8.28
CA CYS A 57 11.68 2.86 7.99
C CYS A 57 12.32 3.61 9.16
N ASN A 58 11.53 4.31 9.98
CA ASN A 58 12.05 5.04 11.15
C ASN A 58 12.45 4.09 12.28
N VAL A 59 11.62 3.09 12.57
CA VAL A 59 11.93 2.02 13.54
C VAL A 59 13.20 1.29 13.12
N ASN A 60 13.32 0.96 11.83
CA ASN A 60 14.47 0.26 11.25
C ASN A 60 15.48 1.23 10.61
N SER A 61 15.68 2.41 11.20
CA SER A 61 16.42 3.49 10.54
C SER A 61 17.85 3.13 10.16
N GLY A 62 18.58 2.36 10.97
CA GLY A 62 19.93 1.90 10.62
C GLY A 62 19.94 1.01 9.37
N ASP A 63 19.04 0.02 9.34
CA ASP A 63 18.93 -0.94 8.24
C ASP A 63 18.41 -0.29 6.97
N PHE A 64 17.41 0.59 7.07
CA PHE A 64 16.94 1.39 5.94
C PHE A 64 18.06 2.24 5.35
N GLN A 65 18.91 2.84 6.18
CA GLN A 65 20.02 3.66 5.70
C GLN A 65 21.06 2.83 4.92
N ASN A 66 21.39 1.65 5.41
CA ASN A 66 22.30 0.71 4.75
C ASN A 66 21.68 0.20 3.43
N TRP A 67 20.43 -0.24 3.48
CA TRP A 67 19.70 -0.68 2.29
C TRP A 67 19.62 0.41 1.22
N ALA A 68 19.30 1.65 1.60
CA ALA A 68 19.22 2.79 0.67
C ALA A 68 20.60 3.16 0.09
N HIS A 69 21.68 2.95 0.83
CA HIS A 69 23.04 3.10 0.30
C HIS A 69 23.29 2.09 -0.82
N GLU A 70 23.05 0.81 -0.54
CA GLU A 70 23.34 -0.32 -1.43
C GLU A 70 22.46 -0.34 -2.68
N HIS A 71 21.16 -0.03 -2.54
CA HIS A 71 20.18 -0.24 -3.62
C HIS A 71 19.77 1.06 -4.33
N ARG A 72 19.97 2.21 -3.67
CA ARG A 72 19.42 3.50 -4.12
C ARG A 72 20.45 4.62 -4.17
N GLY A 73 21.74 4.33 -3.97
CA GLY A 73 22.79 5.35 -3.98
C GLY A 73 22.52 6.49 -2.99
N ASN A 74 22.09 6.15 -1.77
CA ASN A 74 21.69 7.06 -0.68
C ASN A 74 20.39 7.87 -0.91
N HIS A 75 19.57 7.58 -1.93
CA HIS A 75 18.26 8.23 -2.05
C HIS A 75 17.29 7.70 -1.00
N ARG A 76 16.84 8.55 -0.07
CA ARG A 76 15.99 8.21 1.09
C ARG A 76 14.58 8.82 1.02
N GLY A 77 14.09 9.10 -0.19
CA GLY A 77 12.75 9.66 -0.39
C GLY A 77 11.62 8.65 -0.19
N ASP A 78 10.39 9.14 -0.32
CA ASP A 78 9.14 8.39 -0.16
C ASP A 78 9.11 7.06 -0.94
N LYS A 79 9.52 7.10 -2.21
CA LYS A 79 9.64 5.89 -3.05
C LYS A 79 10.62 4.86 -2.48
N SER A 80 11.73 5.30 -1.88
CA SER A 80 12.71 4.40 -1.28
C SER A 80 12.19 3.77 0.00
N GLN A 81 11.43 4.51 0.81
CA GLN A 81 10.79 3.97 2.01
C GLN A 81 9.78 2.88 1.68
N LEU A 82 8.94 3.12 0.66
CA LEU A 82 8.02 2.12 0.13
C LEU A 82 8.76 0.86 -0.32
N LEU A 83 9.80 1.02 -1.15
CA LEU A 83 10.55 -0.11 -1.69
C LEU A 83 11.29 -0.90 -0.61
N TYR A 84 11.77 -0.23 0.44
CA TYR A 84 12.39 -0.90 1.58
C TYR A 84 11.39 -1.81 2.30
N LEU A 85 10.17 -1.32 2.59
CA LEU A 85 9.13 -2.15 3.18
C LEU A 85 8.74 -3.31 2.26
N VAL A 86 8.49 -3.03 0.98
CA VAL A 86 7.99 -4.03 0.02
C VAL A 86 8.98 -5.16 -0.23
N ASN A 87 10.27 -4.89 -0.11
CA ASN A 87 11.33 -5.89 -0.23
C ASN A 87 11.66 -6.60 1.10
N HIS A 88 10.94 -6.29 2.19
CA HIS A 88 11.12 -6.97 3.47
C HIS A 88 10.42 -8.33 3.48
N GLN A 89 11.10 -9.38 3.96
CA GLN A 89 10.60 -10.77 3.91
C GLN A 89 9.25 -10.95 4.62
N ASP A 90 9.06 -10.30 5.77
CA ASP A 90 7.80 -10.37 6.51
C ASP A 90 6.65 -9.71 5.75
N PHE A 91 6.93 -8.61 5.05
CA PHE A 91 5.94 -7.93 4.22
C PHE A 91 5.56 -8.79 3.01
N GLU A 92 6.54 -9.40 2.35
CA GLU A 92 6.31 -10.35 1.25
C GLU A 92 5.45 -11.54 1.73
N THR A 93 5.74 -12.08 2.92
CA THR A 93 4.98 -13.19 3.51
C THR A 93 3.51 -12.80 3.76
N MET A 94 3.27 -11.62 4.33
CA MET A 94 1.92 -11.11 4.55
C MET A 94 1.18 -10.85 3.23
N TRP A 95 1.87 -10.28 2.25
CA TRP A 95 1.29 -10.03 0.93
C TRP A 95 0.89 -11.31 0.21
N ASN A 96 1.76 -12.32 0.20
CA ASN A 96 1.47 -13.60 -0.44
C ASN A 96 0.29 -14.30 0.25
N THR A 97 0.23 -14.27 1.59
CA THR A 97 -0.91 -14.79 2.34
C THR A 97 -2.20 -14.05 2.00
N PHE A 98 -2.18 -12.71 1.98
CA PHE A 98 -3.32 -11.88 1.59
C PHE A 98 -3.81 -12.21 0.18
N LYS A 99 -2.87 -12.42 -0.75
CA LYS A 99 -3.13 -12.75 -2.14
C LYS A 99 -3.79 -14.12 -2.30
N GLU A 100 -3.31 -15.13 -1.57
CA GLU A 100 -3.88 -16.47 -1.53
C GLU A 100 -5.31 -16.48 -0.97
N LEU A 101 -5.58 -15.67 0.06
CA LEU A 101 -6.90 -15.54 0.67
C LEU A 101 -7.89 -14.74 -0.18
N ASN A 102 -7.39 -13.84 -1.03
CA ASN A 102 -8.22 -12.91 -1.82
C ASN A 102 -7.92 -12.97 -3.33
N PRO A 103 -7.94 -14.16 -3.97
CA PRO A 103 -7.46 -14.32 -5.34
C PRO A 103 -8.25 -13.48 -6.36
N TYR A 104 -9.53 -13.23 -6.09
CA TYR A 104 -10.41 -12.45 -6.95
C TYR A 104 -9.94 -11.00 -7.14
N ILE A 105 -9.31 -10.40 -6.12
CA ILE A 105 -8.77 -9.03 -6.16
C ILE A 105 -7.66 -8.91 -7.24
N PHE A 106 -6.98 -10.00 -7.54
CA PHE A 106 -5.81 -10.04 -8.45
C PHE A 106 -6.13 -10.58 -9.85
N THR A 107 -7.41 -10.84 -10.15
CA THR A 107 -7.89 -11.22 -11.49
C THR A 107 -7.95 -10.09 -12.54
N PRO A 108 -8.13 -8.80 -12.16
CA PRO A 108 -8.18 -7.72 -13.15
C PRO A 108 -6.88 -7.58 -13.93
N HIS A 109 -7.01 -7.05 -15.15
CA HIS A 109 -5.89 -6.76 -16.04
C HIS A 109 -5.60 -5.26 -16.06
N ILE A 110 -4.32 -4.92 -16.16
CA ILE A 110 -3.80 -3.56 -16.23
C ILE A 110 -2.95 -3.36 -17.49
N ASP A 111 -3.12 -2.21 -18.14
CA ASP A 111 -2.28 -1.78 -19.26
C ASP A 111 -1.04 -1.02 -18.76
N LEU A 112 0.12 -1.57 -19.07
CA LEU A 112 1.44 -1.03 -18.71
C LEU A 112 2.16 -0.41 -19.91
N PRO A 113 2.99 0.63 -19.67
CA PRO A 113 3.30 1.21 -18.36
C PRO A 113 2.24 2.22 -17.90
N VAL A 114 2.14 2.42 -16.58
CA VAL A 114 1.46 3.60 -16.02
C VAL A 114 2.46 4.76 -16.08
N THR A 115 2.18 5.75 -16.90
CA THR A 115 3.07 6.90 -17.11
C THR A 115 2.79 8.02 -16.12
N GLY A 116 3.84 8.58 -15.53
CA GLY A 116 3.75 9.76 -14.69
C GLY A 116 3.39 11.01 -15.48
N MET A 117 2.53 11.85 -14.91
CA MET A 117 2.03 13.05 -15.60
C MET A 117 3.05 14.18 -15.69
N LEU A 118 3.79 14.44 -14.62
CA LEU A 118 4.71 15.58 -14.58
C LEU A 118 5.92 15.42 -15.50
N TYR A 119 6.41 14.19 -15.65
CA TYR A 119 7.69 13.92 -16.31
C TYR A 119 7.62 12.81 -17.36
N GLY A 120 6.45 12.21 -17.59
CA GLY A 120 6.28 11.12 -18.56
C GLY A 120 6.94 9.80 -18.17
N ASN A 121 7.54 9.70 -16.98
CA ASN A 121 8.30 8.52 -16.56
C ASN A 121 7.38 7.28 -16.49
N PRO A 122 7.68 6.20 -17.22
CA PRO A 122 6.90 4.97 -17.20
C PRO A 122 7.19 4.15 -15.94
N GLU A 123 6.14 3.59 -15.34
CA GLU A 123 6.24 2.64 -14.24
C GLU A 123 5.36 1.40 -14.53
N PRO A 124 5.93 0.18 -14.58
CA PRO A 124 7.37 -0.13 -14.62
C PRO A 124 8.02 0.28 -15.96
N PRO A 125 9.30 0.68 -16.00
CA PRO A 125 9.91 1.31 -17.18
C PRO A 125 10.04 0.40 -18.41
N ASN A 126 10.14 -0.92 -18.19
CA ASN A 126 10.39 -1.91 -19.25
C ASN A 126 9.18 -2.81 -19.56
N PHE A 127 7.99 -2.47 -19.04
CA PHE A 127 6.79 -3.29 -19.21
C PHE A 127 5.85 -2.62 -20.21
N ARG A 128 5.38 -3.38 -21.20
CA ARG A 128 4.44 -2.91 -22.23
C ARG A 128 3.41 -3.99 -22.53
N GLY A 129 2.14 -3.60 -22.52
CA GLY A 129 1.03 -4.49 -22.83
C GLY A 129 0.09 -4.68 -21.65
N ARG A 130 -0.77 -5.68 -21.76
CA ARG A 130 -1.84 -5.97 -20.82
C ARG A 130 -1.46 -7.15 -19.95
N TYR A 131 -1.41 -6.93 -18.63
CA TYR A 131 -0.99 -7.94 -17.65
C TYR A 131 -2.08 -8.16 -16.62
N GLN A 132 -2.29 -9.40 -16.19
CA GLN A 132 -3.10 -9.69 -15.02
C GLN A 132 -2.32 -9.30 -13.76
N LEU A 133 -2.97 -8.69 -12.76
CA LEU A 133 -2.29 -8.26 -11.52
C LEU A 133 -1.53 -9.40 -10.83
N ASP A 134 -2.12 -10.59 -10.81
CA ASP A 134 -1.51 -11.80 -10.23
C ASP A 134 -0.12 -12.13 -10.80
N THR A 135 0.15 -11.75 -12.06
CA THR A 135 1.43 -12.01 -12.74
C THR A 135 2.53 -11.00 -12.41
N LEU A 136 2.19 -9.92 -11.72
CA LEU A 136 3.12 -8.87 -11.32
C LEU A 136 3.74 -9.19 -9.96
N THR A 137 5.00 -8.80 -9.80
CA THR A 137 5.67 -8.83 -8.48
C THR A 137 5.05 -7.81 -7.53
N ILE A 138 5.20 -8.05 -6.23
CA ILE A 138 4.78 -7.11 -5.18
C ILE A 138 5.36 -5.71 -5.40
N GLU A 139 6.66 -5.63 -5.72
CA GLU A 139 7.33 -4.37 -6.03
C GLU A 139 6.64 -3.64 -7.19
N GLN A 140 6.34 -4.33 -8.29
CA GLN A 140 5.67 -3.72 -9.44
C GLN A 140 4.28 -3.20 -9.10
N ILE A 141 3.49 -3.96 -8.34
CA ILE A 141 2.14 -3.54 -7.92
C ILE A 141 2.21 -2.26 -7.08
N PHE A 142 3.11 -2.21 -6.11
CA PHE A 142 3.25 -1.02 -5.26
C PHE A 142 3.88 0.17 -5.98
N LEU A 143 4.78 -0.05 -6.94
CA LEU A 143 5.32 1.00 -7.81
C LEU A 143 4.24 1.60 -8.73
N ILE A 144 3.39 0.76 -9.32
CA ILE A 144 2.22 1.20 -10.08
C ILE A 144 1.31 2.04 -9.20
N THR A 145 1.01 1.56 -7.99
CA THR A 145 0.14 2.25 -7.02
C THR A 145 0.72 3.60 -6.61
N TYR A 146 2.04 3.66 -6.37
CA TYR A 146 2.79 4.88 -6.13
C TYR A 146 2.66 5.87 -7.28
N GLN A 147 2.73 5.38 -8.52
CA GLN A 147 2.60 6.22 -9.70
C GLN A 147 1.17 6.76 -9.89
N VAL A 148 0.15 5.94 -9.65
CA VAL A 148 -1.27 6.35 -9.66
C VAL A 148 -1.48 7.45 -8.62
N ARG A 149 -0.99 7.25 -7.40
CA ARG A 149 -1.02 8.26 -6.33
C ARG A 149 -0.39 9.58 -6.75
N ASN A 150 0.83 9.53 -7.32
CA ASN A 150 1.52 10.75 -7.74
C ASN A 150 0.77 11.49 -8.84
N ASN A 151 0.12 10.77 -9.75
CA ASN A 151 -0.72 11.36 -10.79
C ASN A 151 -1.92 12.10 -10.20
N LEU A 152 -2.52 11.62 -9.10
CA LEU A 152 -3.60 12.31 -8.40
C LEU A 152 -3.09 13.57 -7.67
N PHE A 153 -2.08 13.45 -6.80
CA PHE A 153 -1.64 14.57 -5.95
C PHE A 153 -0.85 15.64 -6.70
N HIS A 154 -0.04 15.26 -7.69
CA HIS A 154 0.88 16.18 -8.36
C HIS A 154 0.48 16.48 -9.80
N GLY A 155 -0.31 15.60 -10.43
CA GLY A 155 -0.79 15.81 -11.80
C GLY A 155 -2.08 16.63 -11.86
N SER A 156 -2.72 16.94 -10.72
CA SER A 156 -4.06 17.54 -10.65
C SER A 156 -5.07 16.83 -11.55
N LYS A 157 -4.87 15.52 -11.76
CA LYS A 157 -5.76 14.71 -12.58
C LYS A 157 -7.06 14.53 -11.85
N ASP A 158 -8.13 14.77 -12.58
CA ASP A 158 -9.45 14.31 -12.20
C ASP A 158 -9.61 12.89 -12.76
N PRO A 159 -9.49 11.84 -11.92
CA PRO A 159 -9.57 10.46 -12.38
C PRO A 159 -10.95 10.11 -12.94
N GLU A 160 -12.01 10.84 -12.59
CA GLU A 160 -13.36 10.59 -13.12
C GLU A 160 -13.50 11.00 -14.59
N LYS A 161 -12.63 11.88 -15.09
CA LYS A 161 -12.62 12.31 -16.48
C LYS A 161 -11.97 11.31 -17.43
N ASN A 162 -11.26 10.31 -16.91
CA ASN A 162 -10.55 9.32 -17.71
C ASN A 162 -10.82 7.91 -17.20
N SER A 163 -11.46 7.07 -18.03
CA SER A 163 -11.84 5.70 -17.66
C SER A 163 -10.66 4.83 -17.21
N ARG A 164 -9.46 5.05 -17.76
CA ARG A 164 -8.24 4.36 -17.33
C ARG A 164 -7.85 4.81 -15.91
N ASP A 165 -7.80 6.11 -15.66
CA ASP A 165 -7.38 6.64 -14.35
C ASP A 165 -8.41 6.29 -13.25
N PHE A 166 -9.71 6.32 -13.57
CA PHE A 166 -10.78 5.83 -12.72
C PHE A 166 -10.60 4.33 -12.40
N PHE A 167 -10.40 3.50 -13.43
CA PHE A 167 -10.15 2.07 -13.25
C PHE A 167 -8.94 1.80 -12.36
N LEU A 168 -7.81 2.47 -12.62
CA LEU A 168 -6.58 2.31 -11.83
C LEU A 168 -6.80 2.68 -10.37
N THR A 169 -7.54 3.74 -10.10
CA THR A 169 -7.82 4.20 -8.74
C THR A 169 -8.70 3.21 -7.98
N ASN A 170 -9.78 2.73 -8.63
CA ASN A 170 -10.64 1.68 -8.08
C ASN A 170 -9.85 0.39 -7.80
N LEU A 171 -9.03 -0.03 -8.76
CA LEU A 171 -8.21 -1.23 -8.63
C LEU A 171 -7.25 -1.11 -7.45
N CYS A 172 -6.54 0.02 -7.34
CA CYS A 172 -5.63 0.26 -6.22
C CYS A 172 -6.35 0.29 -4.88
N GLY A 173 -7.52 0.96 -4.80
CA GLY A 173 -8.34 0.97 -3.58
C GLY A 173 -8.82 -0.42 -3.16
N SER A 174 -9.21 -1.25 -4.13
CA SER A 174 -9.80 -2.57 -3.89
C SER A 174 -8.88 -3.56 -3.16
N PHE A 175 -7.57 -3.45 -3.37
CA PHE A 175 -6.60 -4.28 -2.65
C PHE A 175 -5.96 -3.54 -1.47
N LEU A 176 -5.70 -2.23 -1.58
CA LEU A 176 -4.93 -1.50 -0.59
C LEU A 176 -5.68 -1.36 0.73
N ILE A 177 -6.99 -1.11 0.71
CA ILE A 177 -7.81 -0.98 1.93
C ILE A 177 -7.82 -2.29 2.72
N PRO A 178 -8.28 -3.43 2.16
CA PRO A 178 -8.29 -4.69 2.90
C PRO A 178 -6.89 -5.16 3.28
N PHE A 179 -5.89 -4.98 2.41
CA PHE A 179 -4.51 -5.33 2.76
C PHE A 179 -3.97 -4.50 3.93
N LEU A 180 -4.28 -3.20 3.99
CA LEU A 180 -3.82 -2.35 5.09
C LEU A 180 -4.49 -2.70 6.43
N ILE A 181 -5.74 -3.17 6.41
CA ILE A 181 -6.41 -3.73 7.60
C ILE A 181 -5.63 -4.95 8.09
N GLU A 182 -5.40 -5.93 7.21
CA GLU A 182 -4.64 -7.14 7.53
C GLU A 182 -3.24 -6.82 8.03
N LEU A 183 -2.55 -5.88 7.38
CA LEU A 183 -1.23 -5.44 7.76
C LEU A 183 -1.19 -4.90 9.19
N ILE A 184 -2.13 -4.03 9.56
CA ILE A 184 -2.18 -3.44 10.91
C ILE A 184 -2.55 -4.48 11.97
N GLU A 185 -3.50 -5.36 11.68
CA GLU A 185 -3.95 -6.40 12.62
C GLU A 185 -2.87 -7.42 12.92
N ASN A 186 -1.98 -7.68 11.96
CA ASN A 186 -0.91 -8.67 12.07
C ASN A 186 0.47 -8.06 12.35
N THR A 187 0.58 -6.74 12.51
CA THR A 187 1.81 -6.08 12.98
C THR A 187 1.88 -6.08 14.50
N ARG A 188 3.01 -6.51 15.08
CA ARG A 188 3.25 -6.51 16.54
C ARG A 188 3.97 -5.24 16.99
N GLY A 189 3.96 -5.00 18.31
CA GLY A 189 4.65 -3.86 18.92
C GLY A 189 3.78 -2.62 19.17
N GLU A 190 2.47 -2.68 18.87
CA GLU A 190 1.55 -1.55 19.13
C GLU A 190 1.46 -1.22 20.63
N VAL A 191 1.73 0.04 20.98
CA VAL A 191 1.36 0.59 22.28
C VAL A 191 -0.12 0.92 22.22
N ARG A 192 -0.95 0.02 22.76
CA ARG A 192 -2.38 0.27 22.93
C ARG A 192 -2.56 1.36 23.96
N ASN A 193 -2.78 2.59 23.49
CA ASN A 193 -3.20 3.66 24.35
C ASN A 193 -4.58 3.29 24.94
N THR A 194 -4.70 3.19 26.26
CA THR A 194 -5.90 2.71 26.97
C THR A 194 -7.17 3.54 26.69
N TYR A 195 -7.03 4.68 26.03
CA TYR A 195 -8.11 5.57 25.61
C TYR A 195 -8.64 5.31 24.18
N ASN A 196 -7.98 4.47 23.38
CA ASN A 196 -8.31 4.19 21.98
C ASN A 196 -8.84 2.74 21.81
N ASN A 197 -9.92 2.39 22.49
CA ASN A 197 -10.66 1.15 22.24
C ASN A 197 -11.52 1.29 20.97
N TRP A 198 -10.88 1.38 19.80
CA TRP A 198 -11.58 1.29 18.52
C TRP A 198 -11.91 -0.18 18.24
N GLN A 199 -13.19 -0.53 18.32
CA GLN A 199 -13.71 -1.77 17.72
C GLN A 199 -13.94 -1.51 16.22
N TRP A 200 -13.41 -2.39 15.37
CA TRP A 200 -13.48 -2.30 13.91
C TRP A 200 -14.87 -2.61 13.34
#